data_AF-A0A7S3S0H7-F1
#
_entry.id   AF-A0A7S3S0H7-F1
#
_cell.length_a   1.000
_cell.length_b   1.000
_cell.length_c   1.000
_cell.angle_alpha   90.00
_cell.angle_beta   90.00
_cell.angle_gamma   90.00
#
_symmetry.space_group_name_H-M   'P 1'
#
loop_
_entity.id
_entity.type
_entity.pdbx_description
1 polymer ?
#
loop_
_entity_poly.entity_id
_entity_poly.type
_entity_poly.pdbx_seq_one_letter_code
_entity_poly.pdbx_strand_id
1 'polypeptide(L)'
;CGRGKLRPDLARVLVEVYQPMGEREVRELFTEINKVEPVTLVDLPQDQGGAGEEEAAIITQAAESLRAQFPSMFKPSTSCRAPHLNVDALRNELHKAALLQRRDISSSAELVAWLLQTNESLAARPDEGWRGAGPRPRYSDAVLDKARREGFFLGLGLEWLHADGQVSDK
;
A
#
# COMPACT_ATOMS: atom_id res chain seq x y z
N CYS A 1 -24.24 12.70 -48.92
CA CYS A 1 -23.49 12.18 -47.77
C CYS A 1 -22.64 13.30 -47.15
N GLY A 2 -23.11 13.92 -46.07
CA GLY A 2 -22.37 14.97 -45.37
C GLY A 2 -21.30 14.37 -44.47
N ARG A 3 -20.04 14.76 -44.66
CA ARG A 3 -18.95 14.40 -43.74
C ARG A 3 -19.18 15.13 -42.43
N GLY A 4 -19.38 14.38 -41.34
CA GLY A 4 -19.49 14.94 -40.00
C GLY A 4 -18.19 15.66 -39.63
N LYS A 5 -18.26 16.97 -39.42
CA LYS A 5 -17.15 17.74 -38.86
C LYS A 5 -17.13 17.48 -37.36
N LEU A 6 -16.02 16.92 -36.86
CA LEU A 6 -15.80 16.81 -35.42
C LEU A 6 -15.75 18.20 -34.80
N ARG A 7 -16.35 18.35 -33.62
CA ARG A 7 -16.37 19.63 -32.91
C ARG A 7 -14.94 20.01 -32.47
N PRO A 8 -14.59 21.30 -32.39
CA PRO A 8 -13.22 21.74 -32.07
C PRO A 8 -12.69 21.24 -30.72
N ASP A 9 -13.58 21.00 -29.77
CA ASP A 9 -13.30 20.43 -28.45
C ASP A 9 -12.84 18.97 -28.49
N LEU A 10 -13.19 18.21 -29.53
CA LEU A 10 -12.74 16.83 -29.75
C LEU A 10 -11.36 16.75 -30.43
N ALA A 11 -10.80 17.87 -30.91
CA ALA A 11 -9.49 17.90 -31.55
C ALA A 11 -8.32 17.60 -30.59
N ARG A 12 -8.58 17.55 -29.27
CA ARG A 12 -7.61 17.19 -28.22
C ARG A 12 -7.68 15.73 -27.78
N VAL A 13 -8.57 14.92 -28.35
CA VAL A 13 -8.67 13.51 -27.99
C VAL A 13 -7.78 12.71 -28.93
N LEU A 14 -6.70 12.15 -28.40
CA LEU A 14 -5.91 11.14 -29.11
C LEU A 14 -6.74 9.86 -29.15
N VAL A 15 -7.33 9.54 -30.31
CA VAL A 15 -8.03 8.28 -30.52
C VAL A 15 -7.08 7.32 -31.20
N GLU A 16 -6.53 6.38 -30.45
CA GLU A 16 -5.77 5.28 -31.01
C GLU A 16 -6.73 4.18 -31.47
N VAL A 17 -6.87 4.03 -32.79
CA VAL A 17 -7.69 2.98 -33.39
C VAL A 17 -6.79 1.78 -33.60
N TYR A 18 -6.94 0.77 -32.74
CA TYR A 18 -6.30 -0.53 -32.96
C TYR A 18 -6.76 -1.11 -34.30
N GLN A 19 -5.84 -1.75 -35.03
CA GLN A 19 -6.18 -2.42 -36.27
C GLN A 19 -7.31 -3.45 -36.04
N PRO A 20 -8.18 -3.71 -37.03
CA PRO A 20 -9.23 -4.70 -36.88
C PRO A 20 -8.61 -6.06 -36.51
N MET A 21 -8.87 -6.49 -35.28
CA MET A 21 -8.39 -7.73 -34.69
C MET A 21 -9.44 -8.82 -34.85
N GLY A 22 -9.00 -10.06 -35.04
CA GLY A 22 -9.86 -11.23 -34.96
C GLY A 22 -10.27 -11.52 -33.51
N GLU A 23 -11.34 -12.29 -33.34
CA GLU A 23 -11.93 -12.62 -32.03
C GLU A 23 -10.91 -13.21 -31.04
N ARG A 24 -9.95 -13.99 -31.54
CA ARG A 24 -8.88 -14.57 -30.74
C ARG A 24 -7.92 -13.50 -30.20
N GLU A 25 -7.44 -12.60 -31.05
CA GLU A 25 -6.51 -11.54 -30.61
C GLU A 25 -7.21 -10.59 -29.62
N VAL A 26 -8.50 -10.32 -29.82
CA VAL A 26 -9.32 -9.53 -28.88
C VAL A 26 -9.37 -10.23 -27.52
N ARG A 27 -9.68 -11.52 -27.49
CA ARG A 27 -9.73 -12.30 -26.25
C ARG A 27 -8.39 -12.33 -25.52
N GLU A 28 -7.29 -12.47 -26.25
CA GLU A 28 -5.93 -12.44 -25.69
C GLU A 28 -5.62 -11.08 -25.05
N LEU A 29 -5.92 -9.98 -25.77
CA LEU A 29 -5.74 -8.62 -25.26
C LEU A 29 -6.57 -8.35 -23.99
N PHE A 30 -7.85 -8.72 -23.97
CA PHE A 30 -8.69 -8.56 -22.77
C PHE A 30 -8.20 -9.43 -21.61
N THR A 31 -7.68 -10.62 -21.89
CA THR A 31 -7.09 -11.48 -20.86
C THR A 31 -5.81 -10.88 -20.30
N GLU A 32 -4.99 -10.25 -21.14
CA GLU A 32 -3.78 -9.54 -20.73
C GLU A 32 -4.11 -8.32 -19.87
N ILE A 33 -5.03 -7.47 -20.32
CA ILE A 33 -5.50 -6.29 -19.56
C ILE A 33 -6.00 -6.71 -18.18
N ASN A 34 -6.78 -7.79 -18.09
CA ASN A 34 -7.31 -8.28 -16.82
C ASN A 34 -6.26 -8.92 -15.90
N LYS A 35 -5.07 -9.26 -16.41
CA LYS A 35 -3.96 -9.78 -15.59
C LYS A 35 -3.15 -8.68 -14.93
N VAL A 36 -3.25 -7.44 -15.42
CA VAL A 36 -2.43 -6.34 -14.90
C VAL A 36 -2.92 -5.97 -13.50
N GLU A 37 -1.99 -5.93 -12.54
CA GLU A 37 -2.29 -5.44 -11.20
C GLU A 37 -2.47 -3.91 -11.24
N PRO A 38 -3.45 -3.34 -10.51
CA PRO A 38 -3.64 -1.89 -10.48
C PRO A 38 -2.36 -1.17 -10.03
N VAL A 39 -1.99 -0.12 -10.75
CA VAL A 39 -0.89 0.77 -10.35
C VAL A 39 -1.24 1.39 -9.00
N THR A 40 -0.30 1.38 -8.06
CA THR A 40 -0.53 1.94 -6.74
C THR A 40 -0.49 3.47 -6.78
N LEU A 41 -1.18 4.14 -5.86
CA LEU A 41 -1.30 5.61 -5.87
C LEU A 41 0.08 6.27 -5.75
N VAL A 42 0.97 5.71 -4.91
CA VAL A 42 2.35 6.21 -4.75
C VAL A 42 3.16 6.17 -6.05
N ASP A 43 2.80 5.30 -7.00
CA ASP A 43 3.48 5.18 -8.30
C ASP A 43 2.83 6.02 -9.41
N LEU A 44 1.70 6.70 -9.13
CA LEU A 44 1.07 7.59 -10.09
C LEU A 44 1.81 8.94 -10.19
N PRO A 45 1.66 9.66 -11.31
CA PRO A 45 2.13 11.04 -11.42
C PRO A 45 1.52 11.95 -10.34
N GLN A 46 2.30 12.94 -9.89
CA GLN A 46 1.87 13.86 -8.83
C GLN A 46 0.61 14.67 -9.19
N ASP A 47 0.41 15.01 -10.47
CA ASP A 47 -0.80 15.67 -10.97
C ASP A 47 -2.05 14.79 -10.92
N GLN A 48 -1.88 13.48 -10.70
CA GLN A 48 -2.95 12.48 -10.52
C GLN A 48 -3.09 12.04 -9.06
N GLY A 49 -2.44 12.74 -8.12
CA GLY A 49 -2.50 12.46 -6.69
C GLY A 49 -1.51 11.41 -6.20
N GLY A 50 -0.50 11.06 -7.00
CA GLY A 50 0.61 10.25 -6.54
C GLY A 50 1.68 11.03 -5.79
N ALA A 51 2.73 10.33 -5.35
CA ALA A 51 3.80 10.92 -4.58
C ALA A 51 4.73 11.78 -5.45
N GLY A 52 5.27 12.86 -4.87
CA GLY A 52 6.41 13.56 -5.48
C GLY A 52 7.65 12.66 -5.54
N GLU A 53 8.60 12.94 -6.42
CA GLU A 53 9.80 12.09 -6.62
C GLU A 53 10.57 11.84 -5.30
N GLU A 54 10.74 12.89 -4.50
CA GLU A 54 11.43 12.80 -3.20
C GLU A 54 10.65 11.96 -2.18
N GLU A 55 9.34 12.18 -2.06
CA GLU A 55 8.46 11.38 -1.19
C GLU A 55 8.46 9.90 -1.60
N ALA A 56 8.33 9.64 -2.90
CA ALA A 56 8.35 8.28 -3.45
C ALA A 56 9.69 7.58 -3.15
N ALA A 57 10.81 8.31 -3.25
CA ALA A 57 12.15 7.79 -2.94
C ALA A 57 12.29 7.46 -1.44
N ILE A 58 11.86 8.36 -0.56
CA ILE A 58 11.89 8.16 0.91
C ILE A 58 11.06 6.93 1.29
N ILE A 59 9.80 6.87 0.82
CA ILE A 59 8.87 5.77 1.14
C ILE A 59 9.41 4.44 0.61
N THR A 60 9.90 4.42 -0.62
CA THR A 60 10.43 3.19 -1.24
C THR A 60 11.67 2.70 -0.51
N GLN A 61 12.63 3.58 -0.21
CA GLN A 61 13.85 3.20 0.51
C GLN A 61 13.54 2.69 1.92
N ALA A 62 12.59 3.32 2.62
CA ALA A 62 12.19 2.89 3.95
C ALA A 62 11.47 1.53 3.95
N ALA A 63 10.54 1.32 3.03
CA ALA A 63 9.82 0.05 2.89
C ALA A 63 10.77 -1.11 2.55
N GLU A 64 11.74 -0.88 1.67
CA GLU A 64 12.78 -1.84 1.32
C GLU A 64 13.73 -2.14 2.49
N SER A 65 14.11 -1.10 3.24
CA SER A 65 14.93 -1.26 4.45
C SER A 65 14.20 -2.07 5.53
N LEU A 66 12.90 -1.88 5.68
CA LEU A 66 12.09 -2.68 6.60
C LEU A 66 11.93 -4.12 6.11
N ARG A 67 11.72 -4.34 4.81
CA ARG A 67 11.69 -5.68 4.19
C ARG A 67 12.99 -6.44 4.40
N ALA A 68 14.13 -5.77 4.25
CA ALA A 68 15.44 -6.37 4.49
C ALA A 68 15.64 -6.79 5.96
N GLN A 69 15.05 -6.05 6.91
CA GLN A 69 15.11 -6.38 8.34
C GLN A 69 14.17 -7.53 8.73
N PHE A 70 12.99 -7.64 8.09
CA PHE A 70 11.98 -8.66 8.40
C PHE A 70 11.60 -9.51 7.17
N PRO A 71 12.55 -10.19 6.51
CA PRO A 71 12.31 -10.83 5.21
C PRO A 71 11.24 -11.92 5.25
N SER A 72 11.08 -12.62 6.37
CA SER A 72 10.05 -13.66 6.55
C SER A 72 8.63 -13.12 6.56
N MET A 73 8.46 -11.84 6.95
CA MET A 73 7.17 -11.16 7.14
C MET A 73 6.68 -10.45 5.88
N PHE A 74 7.55 -10.26 4.88
CA PHE A 74 7.15 -9.69 3.60
C PHE A 74 6.81 -10.79 2.59
N LYS A 75 5.66 -10.65 1.94
CA LYS A 75 5.19 -11.55 0.88
C LYS A 75 4.99 -10.77 -0.43
N PRO A 76 5.22 -11.40 -1.58
CA PRO A 76 5.02 -10.75 -2.87
C PRO A 76 3.55 -10.47 -3.17
N SER A 77 2.61 -11.20 -2.56
CA SER A 77 1.18 -11.02 -2.80
C SER A 77 0.61 -9.86 -1.97
N THR A 78 -0.12 -8.95 -2.63
CA THR A 78 -0.91 -7.88 -1.99
C THR A 78 -2.07 -8.39 -1.15
N SER A 79 -2.52 -9.64 -1.36
CA SER A 79 -3.57 -10.32 -0.59
C SER A 79 -3.02 -11.19 0.55
N CYS A 80 -1.78 -10.95 1.00
CA CYS A 80 -1.19 -11.69 2.09
C CYS A 80 -1.98 -11.51 3.40
N ARG A 81 -2.12 -12.60 4.15
CA ARG A 81 -2.79 -12.57 5.46
C ARG A 81 -1.83 -12.10 6.55
N ALA A 82 -2.38 -11.41 7.54
CA ALA A 82 -1.69 -11.05 8.77
C ALA A 82 -0.94 -12.26 9.37
N PRO A 83 0.27 -12.05 9.93
CA PRO A 83 0.93 -10.77 10.17
C PRO A 83 1.82 -10.30 9.00
N HIS A 84 1.68 -10.88 7.80
CA HIS A 84 2.54 -10.50 6.68
C HIS A 84 2.12 -9.18 6.05
N LEU A 85 3.08 -8.50 5.43
CA LEU A 85 2.86 -7.34 4.58
C LEU A 85 3.37 -7.58 3.15
N ASN A 86 2.84 -6.80 2.23
CA ASN A 86 3.42 -6.62 0.91
C ASN A 86 4.11 -5.25 0.86
N VAL A 87 5.26 -5.17 0.20
CA VAL A 87 6.07 -3.95 0.18
C VAL A 87 5.37 -2.81 -0.56
N ASP A 88 4.69 -3.11 -1.67
CA ASP A 88 3.97 -2.11 -2.47
C ASP A 88 2.70 -1.65 -1.77
N ALA A 89 1.99 -2.57 -1.12
CA ALA A 89 0.88 -2.23 -0.23
C ALA A 89 1.34 -1.29 0.88
N LEU A 90 2.48 -1.57 1.54
CA LEU A 90 3.02 -0.69 2.57
C LEU A 90 3.37 0.70 2.01
N ARG A 91 4.10 0.77 0.87
CA ARG A 91 4.45 2.05 0.22
C ARG A 91 3.21 2.89 -0.07
N ASN A 92 2.19 2.26 -0.65
CA ASN A 92 0.94 2.90 -1.00
C ASN A 92 0.19 3.42 0.24
N GLU A 93 0.14 2.64 1.31
CA GLU A 93 -0.57 3.03 2.54
C GLU A 93 0.17 4.13 3.32
N LEU A 94 1.51 4.15 3.29
CA LEU A 94 2.32 5.25 3.85
C LEU A 94 2.03 6.58 3.13
N HIS A 95 1.96 6.54 1.80
CA HIS A 95 1.63 7.70 0.98
C HIS A 95 0.18 8.17 1.20
N LYS A 96 -0.80 7.25 1.15
CA LYS A 96 -2.22 7.58 1.41
C LYS A 96 -2.43 8.19 2.79
N ALA A 97 -1.67 7.72 3.78
CA ALA A 97 -1.74 8.27 5.13
C ALA A 97 -1.10 9.66 5.25
N ALA A 98 -0.49 10.21 4.18
CA ALA A 98 0.29 11.45 4.17
C ALA A 98 1.31 11.48 5.33
N LEU A 99 1.96 10.33 5.56
CA LEU A 99 2.67 10.10 6.80
C LEU A 99 3.90 11.01 6.94
N LEU A 100 4.65 11.22 5.85
CA LEU A 100 5.83 12.08 5.86
C LEU A 100 5.47 13.50 6.30
N GLN A 101 4.39 14.04 5.74
CA GLN A 101 3.92 15.39 6.02
C GLN A 101 3.32 15.50 7.42
N ARG A 102 2.52 14.52 7.86
CA ARG A 102 1.89 14.53 9.20
C ARG A 102 2.87 14.38 10.34
N ARG A 103 4.02 13.75 10.10
CA ARG A 103 5.04 13.46 11.11
C ARG A 103 6.31 14.29 10.97
N ASP A 104 6.35 15.19 9.99
CA ASP A 104 7.53 15.99 9.67
C ASP A 104 8.79 15.12 9.43
N ILE A 105 8.60 14.02 8.69
CA ILE A 105 9.67 13.07 8.36
C ILE A 105 10.26 13.47 7.01
N SER A 106 11.57 13.72 7.01
CA SER A 106 12.31 14.26 5.86
C SER A 106 13.28 13.26 5.25
N SER A 107 13.48 12.10 5.88
CA SER A 107 14.40 11.08 5.40
C SER A 107 13.88 9.65 5.57
N SER A 108 14.44 8.73 4.76
CA SER A 108 14.12 7.30 4.85
C SER A 108 14.55 6.69 6.17
N ALA A 109 15.69 7.14 6.73
CA ALA A 109 16.18 6.67 8.02
C ALA A 109 15.23 7.06 9.17
N GLU A 110 14.72 8.29 9.16
CA GLU A 110 13.69 8.75 10.10
C GLU A 110 12.40 7.93 9.97
N LEU A 111 11.94 7.67 8.74
CA LEU A 111 10.76 6.84 8.50
C LEU A 111 10.95 5.41 9.02
N VAL A 112 12.10 4.79 8.77
CA VAL A 112 12.43 3.46 9.30
C VAL A 112 12.45 3.47 10.82
N ALA A 113 13.10 4.44 11.45
CA ALA A 113 13.16 4.56 12.90
C ALA A 113 11.74 4.68 13.50
N TRP A 114 10.88 5.50 12.89
CA TRP A 114 9.49 5.64 13.32
C TRP A 114 8.68 4.36 13.14
N LEU A 115 8.86 3.63 12.03
CA LEU A 115 8.20 2.34 11.79
C LEU A 115 8.62 1.29 12.83
N LEU A 116 9.90 1.24 13.18
CA LEU A 116 10.43 0.34 14.21
C LEU A 116 9.88 0.70 15.59
N GLN A 117 9.89 1.99 15.96
CA GLN A 117 9.30 2.45 17.22
C GLN A 117 7.80 2.15 17.30
N THR A 118 7.09 2.30 16.18
CA THR A 118 5.68 1.95 16.09
C THR A 118 5.49 0.44 16.27
N ASN A 119 6.33 -0.38 15.62
CA ASN A 119 6.31 -1.83 15.78
C ASN A 119 6.53 -2.27 17.24
N GLU A 120 7.48 -1.63 17.94
CA GLU A 120 7.72 -1.87 19.38
C GLU A 120 6.51 -1.47 20.24
N SER A 121 5.90 -0.32 19.95
CA SER A 121 4.69 0.14 20.64
C SER A 121 3.53 -0.84 20.45
N LEU A 122 3.40 -1.41 19.24
CA LEU A 122 2.43 -2.46 18.95
C LEU A 122 2.77 -3.78 19.65
N ALA A 123 4.05 -4.11 19.78
CA ALA A 123 4.51 -5.31 20.49
C ALA A 123 4.15 -5.28 21.99
N ALA A 124 4.10 -4.09 22.59
CA ALA A 124 3.70 -3.89 23.98
C ALA A 124 2.18 -4.03 24.22
N ARG A 125 1.36 -4.09 23.16
CA ARG A 125 -0.10 -4.19 23.28
C ARG A 125 -0.51 -5.60 23.76
N PRO A 126 -1.40 -5.70 24.76
CA PRO A 126 -1.89 -6.99 25.24
C PRO A 126 -2.74 -7.72 24.19
N ASP A 127 -2.78 -9.06 24.27
CA ASP A 127 -3.47 -9.93 23.31
C ASP A 127 -4.97 -9.61 23.21
N GLU A 128 -5.60 -9.21 24.31
CA GLU A 128 -7.00 -8.78 24.36
C GLU A 128 -7.23 -7.59 23.42
N GLY A 129 -6.26 -6.67 23.34
CA GLY A 129 -6.27 -5.54 22.43
C GLY A 129 -6.22 -5.96 20.97
N TRP A 130 -5.59 -7.09 20.65
CA TRP A 130 -5.53 -7.65 19.31
C TRP A 130 -6.75 -8.49 18.95
N ARG A 131 -7.29 -9.26 19.90
CA ARG A 131 -8.47 -10.12 19.69
C ARG A 131 -9.75 -9.30 19.47
N GLY A 132 -9.85 -8.11 20.07
CA GLY A 132 -11.03 -7.26 19.99
C GLY A 132 -12.19 -7.77 20.89
N ALA A 133 -13.20 -6.92 21.10
CA ALA A 133 -14.27 -7.16 22.07
C ALA A 133 -15.44 -8.06 21.56
N GLY A 134 -15.33 -8.60 20.34
CA GLY A 134 -16.39 -9.39 19.70
C GLY A 134 -16.39 -10.87 20.10
N PRO A 135 -17.47 -11.61 19.79
CA PRO A 135 -17.57 -13.06 20.07
C PRO A 135 -16.60 -13.91 19.24
N ARG A 136 -16.00 -13.34 18.19
CA ARG A 136 -14.93 -13.97 17.41
C ARG A 136 -13.70 -13.08 17.45
N PRO A 137 -12.52 -13.63 17.78
CA PRO A 137 -11.30 -12.84 17.84
C PRO A 137 -10.89 -12.41 16.43
N ARG A 138 -10.42 -11.16 16.31
CA ARG A 138 -9.92 -10.58 15.06
C ARG A 138 -8.70 -11.32 14.52
N TYR A 139 -7.81 -11.76 15.41
CA TYR A 139 -6.65 -12.60 15.08
C TYR A 139 -6.68 -13.88 15.92
N SER A 140 -6.28 -15.00 15.31
CA SER A 140 -6.08 -16.25 16.04
C SER A 140 -4.75 -16.24 16.79
N ASP A 141 -4.65 -17.08 17.83
CA ASP A 141 -3.45 -17.24 18.64
C ASP A 141 -2.23 -17.59 17.77
N ALA A 142 -2.41 -18.42 16.73
CA ALA A 142 -1.36 -18.76 15.79
C ALA A 142 -0.81 -17.55 15.00
N VAL A 143 -1.63 -16.55 14.71
CA VAL A 143 -1.21 -15.30 14.06
C VAL A 143 -0.42 -14.43 15.04
N LEU A 144 -0.89 -14.31 16.28
CA LEU A 144 -0.21 -13.54 17.33
C LEU A 144 1.13 -14.17 17.73
N ASP A 145 1.18 -15.49 17.86
CA ASP A 145 2.41 -16.23 18.15
C ASP A 145 3.43 -16.10 17.02
N LYS A 146 2.96 -16.04 15.77
CA LYS A 146 3.82 -15.76 14.62
C LYS A 146 4.35 -14.32 14.66
N ALA A 147 3.52 -13.33 14.93
CA ALA A 147 3.94 -11.94 15.08
C ALA A 147 5.00 -11.80 16.18
N ARG A 148 4.78 -12.43 17.34
CA ARG A 148 5.72 -12.46 18.48
C ARG A 148 7.05 -13.11 18.14
N ARG A 149 7.02 -14.31 17.53
CA ARG A 149 8.24 -15.05 17.18
C ARG A 149 9.13 -14.26 16.23
N GLU A 150 8.53 -13.51 15.33
CA GLU A 150 9.22 -12.76 14.28
C GLU A 150 9.44 -11.29 14.67
N GLY A 151 8.96 -10.87 15.84
CA GLY A 151 9.06 -9.50 16.34
C GLY A 151 8.35 -8.47 15.45
N PHE A 152 7.30 -8.85 14.72
CA PHE A 152 6.68 -8.02 13.68
C PHE A 152 5.16 -7.92 13.84
N PHE A 153 4.70 -6.72 14.16
CA PHE A 153 3.32 -6.39 14.52
C PHE A 153 2.68 -5.38 13.55
N LEU A 154 3.47 -4.67 12.75
CA LEU A 154 2.97 -3.73 11.73
C LEU A 154 2.02 -4.38 10.72
N GLY A 155 2.17 -5.68 10.47
CA GLY A 155 1.31 -6.44 9.55
C GLY A 155 0.06 -7.06 10.20
N LEU A 156 -0.18 -6.84 11.49
CA LEU A 156 -1.46 -7.23 12.11
C LEU A 156 -2.57 -6.32 11.58
N GLY A 157 -2.38 -5.01 11.54
CA GLY A 157 -3.32 -4.04 10.97
C GLY A 157 -2.59 -2.76 10.60
N LEU A 158 -3.26 -1.81 9.95
CA LEU A 158 -2.68 -0.55 9.47
C LEU A 158 -3.24 0.69 10.19
N GLU A 159 -4.07 0.50 11.20
CA GLU A 159 -4.72 1.58 11.95
C GLU A 159 -3.73 2.50 12.66
N TRP A 160 -2.54 2.00 12.96
CA TRP A 160 -1.44 2.77 13.55
C TRP A 160 -0.94 3.90 12.63
N LEU A 161 -1.15 3.83 11.31
CA LEU A 161 -0.84 4.91 10.37
C LEU A 161 -1.65 6.19 10.67
N HIS A 162 -2.82 6.05 11.29
CA HIS A 162 -3.73 7.15 11.58
C HIS A 162 -3.78 7.53 13.05
N ALA A 163 -3.04 6.82 13.92
CA ALA A 163 -3.01 7.13 15.34
C ALA A 163 -2.19 8.41 15.60
N ASP A 164 -2.84 9.57 15.57
CA ASP A 164 -2.25 10.86 15.94
C ASP A 164 -1.99 10.91 17.45
N GLY A 165 -0.93 10.27 17.93
CA GLY A 165 -0.33 10.56 19.25
C GLY A 165 -1.28 10.56 20.46
N GLN A 166 -2.45 9.93 20.39
CA GLN A 166 -3.29 9.74 21.55
C GLN A 166 -2.86 8.47 22.26
N VAL A 167 -1.82 8.63 23.08
CA VAL A 167 -1.81 7.94 24.38
C VAL A 167 -3.02 8.49 25.14
N SER A 168 -4.21 7.95 24.85
CA SER A 168 -5.38 8.16 25.69
C SER A 168 -5.23 7.20 26.87
N ASP A 169 -4.66 7.72 27.96
CA ASP A 169 -4.94 7.23 29.30
C ASP A 169 -6.46 7.33 29.51
N LYS A 170 -7.14 6.19 29.43
CA LYS A 170 -8.41 5.94 30.13
C LYS A 170 -8.50 4.47 30.52
#